data_AF-A0A7C1WLB3-F1
#
_entry.id   AF-A0A7C1WLB3-F1
#
_cell.length_a   1.000
_cell.length_b   1.000
_cell.length_c   1.000
_cell.angle_alpha   90.00
_cell.angle_beta   90.00
_cell.angle_gamma   90.00
#
_symmetry.space_group_name_H-M   'P 1'
#
loop_
_entity.id
_entity.type
_entity.pdbx_description
1 polymer ?
#
loop_
_entity_poly.entity_id
_entity_poly.type
_entity_poly.pdbx_seq_one_letter_code
_entity_poly.pdbx_strand_id
1 'polypeptide(L)'
;MLSSLFANPYNFSTFAAFSELLVTTAVLTVIISNLRGHPLRWKLLWGTLAFELLVNVSYMVSRTMVIAQYDPQPLDNWLGLFGMLHGLLSLLMLVGLIVLALLATRAFFRQGQAYFQQHRGLSYLFIILWLISVGSGEILYLVVWHLSAG
;
A
#
# COMPACT_ATOMS: atom_id res chain seq x y z
N MET A 1 7.03 24.39 -23.43
CA MET A 1 7.38 24.68 -22.01
C MET A 1 6.39 24.11 -21.01
N LEU A 2 5.10 23.93 -21.32
CA LEU A 2 4.16 23.20 -20.43
C LEU A 2 4.29 21.67 -20.48
N SER A 3 4.91 21.12 -21.53
CA SER A 3 5.10 19.67 -21.69
C SER A 3 6.17 19.08 -20.78
N SER A 4 7.19 19.86 -20.37
CA SER A 4 8.29 19.37 -19.53
C SER A 4 7.93 19.25 -18.05
N LEU A 5 6.90 19.97 -17.59
CA LEU A 5 6.37 19.85 -16.21
C LEU A 5 5.50 18.60 -16.01
N PHE A 6 4.96 18.04 -17.11
CA PHE A 6 4.26 16.75 -17.10
C PHE A 6 5.15 15.57 -17.54
N ALA A 7 6.36 15.85 -18.04
CA ALA A 7 7.27 14.85 -18.62
C ALA A 7 8.35 14.36 -17.65
N ASN A 8 8.17 14.51 -16.33
CA ASN A 8 9.04 13.80 -15.39
C ASN A 8 8.43 12.41 -15.12
N PRO A 9 8.95 11.32 -15.75
CA PRO A 9 8.42 9.97 -15.57
C PRO A 9 8.56 9.49 -14.11
N TYR A 10 9.35 10.19 -13.30
CA TYR A 10 9.60 9.91 -11.89
C TYR A 10 8.70 10.66 -10.91
N ASN A 11 7.81 11.57 -11.35
CA ASN A 11 6.92 12.28 -10.41
C ASN A 11 5.95 11.30 -9.74
N PHE A 12 6.25 10.83 -8.54
CA PHE A 12 5.30 10.15 -7.68
C PHE A 12 4.10 11.09 -7.47
N SER A 13 2.90 10.58 -7.73
CA SER A 13 1.70 11.41 -7.58
C SER A 13 1.42 11.64 -6.10
N THR A 14 1.29 12.91 -5.71
CA THR A 14 0.75 13.31 -4.39
C THR A 14 -0.58 12.62 -4.09
N PHE A 15 -1.40 12.34 -5.13
CA PHE A 15 -2.63 11.58 -4.98
C PHE A 15 -2.37 10.14 -4.51
N ALA A 16 -1.33 9.47 -5.02
CA ALA A 16 -0.99 8.10 -4.66
C ALA A 16 -0.44 8.01 -3.22
N ALA A 17 0.41 8.95 -2.80
CA ALA A 17 0.87 9.03 -1.42
C ALA A 17 -0.31 9.28 -0.46
N PHE A 18 -1.15 10.27 -0.77
CA PHE A 18 -2.33 10.56 0.04
C PHE A 18 -3.33 9.39 0.08
N SER A 19 -3.55 8.69 -1.04
CA SER A 19 -4.43 7.54 -1.08
C SER A 19 -3.88 6.36 -0.26
N GLU A 20 -2.57 6.16 -0.24
CA GLU A 20 -1.92 5.15 0.60
C GLU A 20 -2.13 5.42 2.10
N LEU A 21 -2.06 6.68 2.54
CA LEU A 21 -2.39 7.07 3.93
C LEU A 21 -3.86 6.82 4.28
N LEU A 22 -4.78 7.08 3.35
CA LEU A 22 -6.21 6.79 3.53
C LEU A 22 -6.47 5.28 3.65
N VAL A 23 -5.89 4.48 2.76
CA VAL A 23 -5.97 3.01 2.80
C VAL A 23 -5.41 2.50 4.12
N THR A 24 -4.24 2.99 4.52
CA THR A 24 -3.59 2.62 5.78
C THR A 24 -4.47 2.91 6.98
N THR A 25 -5.06 4.11 7.03
CA THR A 25 -5.99 4.49 8.10
C THR A 25 -7.17 3.54 8.15
N ALA A 26 -7.74 3.16 7.01
CA ALA A 26 -8.86 2.23 6.94
C ALA A 26 -8.46 0.80 7.37
N VAL A 27 -7.32 0.27 6.88
CA VAL A 27 -6.79 -1.05 7.26
C VAL A 27 -6.55 -1.12 8.77
N LEU A 28 -5.83 -0.13 9.33
CA LEU A 28 -5.57 -0.06 10.77
C LEU A 28 -6.86 0.05 11.57
N THR A 29 -7.83 0.86 11.11
CA THR A 29 -9.13 0.98 11.77
C THR A 29 -9.85 -0.36 11.83
N VAL A 30 -9.87 -1.14 10.74
CA VAL A 30 -10.51 -2.47 10.73
C VAL A 30 -9.81 -3.42 11.71
N ILE A 31 -8.49 -3.54 11.60
CA ILE A 31 -7.72 -4.54 12.36
C ILE A 31 -7.73 -4.18 13.85
N ILE A 32 -7.40 -2.93 14.20
CA ILE A 32 -7.35 -2.47 15.60
C ILE A 32 -8.74 -2.50 16.23
N SER A 33 -9.78 -2.08 15.51
CA SER A 33 -11.16 -2.17 16.02
C SER A 33 -11.53 -3.62 16.34
N ASN A 34 -11.22 -4.56 15.44
CA ASN A 34 -11.52 -5.97 15.71
C ASN A 34 -10.66 -6.56 16.83
N LEU A 35 -9.37 -6.19 16.93
CA LEU A 35 -8.48 -6.55 18.04
C LEU A 35 -9.01 -6.09 19.41
N ARG A 36 -9.74 -4.97 19.45
CA ARG A 36 -10.28 -4.38 20.68
C ARG A 36 -11.61 -4.96 21.15
N GLY A 37 -12.19 -5.95 20.47
CA GLY A 37 -13.49 -6.51 20.86
C GLY A 37 -14.62 -6.23 19.87
N HIS A 38 -14.46 -5.28 18.95
CA HIS A 38 -15.56 -4.87 18.08
C HIS A 38 -15.79 -5.85 16.93
N PRO A 39 -17.04 -5.94 16.41
CA PRO A 39 -17.33 -6.76 15.23
C PRO A 39 -16.49 -6.34 14.03
N LEU A 40 -16.21 -7.30 13.15
CA LEU A 40 -15.42 -7.05 11.96
C LEU A 40 -16.15 -6.05 11.04
N ARG A 41 -15.48 -4.94 10.73
CA ARG A 41 -15.96 -3.95 9.76
C ARG A 41 -15.70 -4.44 8.33
N TRP A 42 -16.28 -5.58 7.96
CA TRP A 42 -15.99 -6.28 6.70
C TRP A 42 -16.24 -5.40 5.46
N LYS A 43 -17.27 -4.55 5.48
CA LYS A 43 -17.55 -3.61 4.37
C LYS A 43 -16.40 -2.64 4.15
N LEU A 44 -15.85 -2.09 5.23
CA LEU A 44 -14.70 -1.20 5.16
C LEU A 44 -13.47 -1.97 4.65
N LEU A 45 -13.23 -3.17 5.17
CA LEU A 45 -12.11 -4.01 4.74
C LEU A 45 -12.12 -4.30 3.24
N TRP A 46 -13.24 -4.79 2.72
CA TRP A 46 -13.39 -5.10 1.30
C TRP A 46 -13.44 -3.84 0.42
N GLY A 47 -14.05 -2.76 0.90
CA GLY A 47 -14.03 -1.47 0.21
C GLY A 47 -12.61 -0.91 0.07
N THR A 48 -11.83 -0.97 1.15
CA THR A 48 -10.42 -0.57 1.15
C THR A 48 -9.59 -1.47 0.24
N LEU A 49 -9.78 -2.78 0.28
CA LEU A 49 -9.08 -3.70 -0.62
C LEU A 49 -9.43 -3.47 -2.10
N ALA A 50 -10.70 -3.21 -2.40
CA ALA A 50 -11.13 -2.87 -3.76
C ALA A 50 -10.52 -1.54 -4.22
N PHE A 51 -10.49 -0.53 -3.36
CA PHE A 51 -9.82 0.74 -3.67
C PHE A 51 -8.33 0.55 -3.93
N GLU A 52 -7.64 -0.22 -3.07
CA GLU A 52 -6.22 -0.53 -3.21
C GLU A 52 -5.92 -1.18 -4.57
N LEU A 53 -6.69 -2.21 -4.94
CA LEU A 53 -6.53 -2.92 -6.21
C LEU A 53 -6.90 -2.08 -7.43
N LEU A 54 -8.01 -1.35 -7.37
CA LEU A 54 -8.53 -0.63 -8.55
C LEU A 54 -7.83 0.70 -8.77
N VAL A 55 -7.39 1.37 -7.71
CA VAL A 55 -6.82 2.72 -7.77
C VAL A 55 -5.31 2.67 -7.62
N ASN A 56 -4.79 2.18 -6.49
CA ASN A 56 -3.37 2.25 -6.18
C ASN A 56 -2.54 1.33 -7.08
N VAL A 57 -2.95 0.06 -7.22
CA VAL A 57 -2.25 -0.88 -8.11
C VAL A 57 -2.37 -0.46 -9.57
N SER A 58 -3.57 -0.09 -10.05
CA SER A 58 -3.74 0.39 -11.43
C SER A 58 -2.89 1.61 -11.73
N TYR A 59 -2.81 2.56 -10.78
CA TYR A 59 -1.95 3.73 -10.90
C TYR A 59 -0.49 3.29 -11.04
N MET A 60 0.02 2.43 -10.15
CA MET A 60 1.40 1.95 -10.23
C MET A 60 1.70 1.20 -11.52
N VAL A 61 0.79 0.33 -11.97
CA VAL A 61 0.94 -0.39 -13.25
C VAL A 61 1.03 0.59 -14.42
N SER A 62 0.16 1.60 -14.47
CA SER A 62 0.19 2.61 -15.53
C SER A 62 1.50 3.40 -15.53
N ARG A 63 2.05 3.73 -14.35
CA ARG A 63 3.32 4.43 -14.22
C ARG A 63 4.49 3.57 -14.65
N THR A 64 4.51 2.30 -14.27
CA THR A 64 5.54 1.35 -14.70
C THR A 64 5.55 1.18 -16.22
N MET A 65 4.37 1.11 -16.86
CA MET A 65 4.27 1.02 -18.33
C MET A 65 4.83 2.26 -19.02
N VAL A 66 4.58 3.46 -18.48
CA VAL A 66 5.16 4.71 -19.00
C VAL A 66 6.69 4.71 -18.81
N ILE A 67 7.18 4.34 -17.63
CA ILE A 67 8.63 4.30 -17.34
C ILE A 67 9.35 3.28 -18.23
N ALA A 68 8.74 2.12 -18.49
CA ALA A 68 9.32 1.08 -19.36
C ALA A 68 9.46 1.52 -20.83
N GLN A 69 8.78 2.59 -21.27
CA GLN A 69 8.93 3.17 -22.60
C GLN A 69 10.13 4.14 -22.70
N TYR A 70 10.71 4.55 -21.56
CA TYR A 70 11.94 5.34 -21.52
C TYR A 70 13.14 4.41 -21.32
N ASP A 71 14.26 4.75 -21.97
CA ASP A 71 15.50 3.97 -21.97
C ASP A 71 15.91 3.59 -20.53
N PRO A 72 16.12 2.30 -20.20
CA PRO A 72 16.41 1.87 -18.84
C PRO A 72 17.79 2.41 -18.43
N GLN A 73 17.80 3.58 -17.81
CA GLN A 73 18.96 4.05 -17.06
C GLN A 73 19.32 2.95 -16.05
N PRO A 74 20.58 2.52 -15.99
CA PRO A 74 20.97 1.38 -15.16
C PRO A 74 20.59 1.61 -13.69
N LEU A 75 20.21 0.52 -13.03
CA LEU A 75 19.80 0.38 -11.63
C LEU A 75 20.91 0.74 -10.61
N ASP A 76 21.92 1.49 -11.02
CA ASP A 76 23.18 1.69 -10.29
C ASP A 76 23.06 2.70 -9.13
N ASN A 77 21.86 3.17 -8.82
CA ASN A 77 21.61 4.09 -7.72
C ASN A 77 20.80 3.43 -6.59
N TRP A 78 21.16 3.73 -5.34
CA TRP A 78 20.51 3.22 -4.13
C TRP A 78 18.98 3.43 -4.14
N LEU A 79 18.51 4.49 -4.81
CA LEU A 79 17.10 4.82 -4.96
C LEU A 79 16.32 3.75 -5.76
N GLY A 80 16.95 3.17 -6.79
CA GLY A 80 16.34 2.11 -7.61
C GLY A 80 16.18 0.80 -6.82
N LEU A 81 17.23 0.42 -6.07
CA LEU A 81 17.17 -0.73 -5.16
C LEU A 81 16.10 -0.54 -4.07
N PHE A 82 16.05 0.65 -3.46
CA PHE A 82 15.07 0.97 -2.43
C PHE A 82 13.63 0.93 -2.99
N GLY A 83 13.40 1.48 -4.19
CA GLY A 83 12.12 1.41 -4.90
C GLY A 83 11.68 -0.03 -5.20
N MET A 84 12.60 -0.89 -5.64
CA MET A 84 12.32 -2.30 -5.89
C MET A 84 11.94 -3.04 -4.59
N LEU A 85 12.71 -2.86 -3.52
CA LEU A 85 12.45 -3.49 -2.22
C LEU A 85 11.10 -3.03 -1.64
N HIS A 86 10.81 -1.74 -1.73
CA HIS A 86 9.50 -1.19 -1.36
C HIS A 86 8.38 -1.86 -2.19
N GLY A 87 8.50 -1.88 -3.52
CA GLY A 87 7.49 -2.50 -4.39
C GLY A 87 7.23 -3.98 -4.07
N LEU A 88 8.29 -4.74 -3.77
CA LEU A 88 8.18 -6.14 -3.34
C LEU A 88 7.45 -6.27 -1.99
N LEU A 89 7.81 -5.44 -1.02
CA LEU A 89 7.16 -5.42 0.30
C LEU A 89 5.68 -5.04 0.17
N SER A 90 5.36 -3.99 -0.58
CA SER A 90 3.98 -3.54 -0.81
C SER A 90 3.13 -4.62 -1.49
N LEU A 91 3.70 -5.36 -2.45
CA LEU A 91 3.01 -6.51 -3.07
C LEU A 91 2.73 -7.63 -2.06
N LEU A 92 3.71 -7.98 -1.22
CA LEU A 92 3.52 -8.96 -0.14
C LEU A 92 2.45 -8.50 0.85
N MET A 93 2.43 -7.21 1.20
CA MET A 93 1.43 -6.64 2.09
C MET A 93 0.03 -6.65 1.48
N LEU A 94 -0.10 -6.36 0.18
CA LEU A 94 -1.36 -6.48 -0.54
C LEU A 94 -1.88 -7.93 -0.53
N VAL A 95 -1.04 -8.90 -0.86
CA VAL A 95 -1.41 -10.32 -0.82
C VAL A 95 -1.80 -10.73 0.60
N GLY A 96 -1.04 -10.30 1.60
CA GLY A 96 -1.35 -10.49 3.01
C GLY A 96 -2.71 -9.92 3.39
N LEU A 97 -3.05 -8.70 2.93
CA LEU A 97 -4.33 -8.07 3.17
C LEU A 97 -5.48 -8.87 2.53
N ILE A 98 -5.31 -9.38 1.31
CA ILE A 98 -6.31 -10.24 0.64
C ILE A 98 -6.56 -11.50 1.48
N VAL A 99 -5.50 -12.19 1.89
CA VAL A 99 -5.60 -13.41 2.69
C VAL A 99 -6.28 -13.13 4.03
N LEU A 100 -5.86 -12.08 4.73
CA LEU A 100 -6.48 -11.67 5.99
C LEU A 100 -7.94 -11.27 5.80
N ALA A 101 -8.30 -10.57 4.72
CA ALA A 101 -9.67 -10.20 4.42
C ALA A 101 -10.56 -11.43 4.21
N LEU A 102 -10.08 -12.42 3.45
CA LEU A 102 -10.79 -13.68 3.23
C LEU A 102 -10.97 -14.45 4.54
N LEU A 103 -9.90 -14.64 5.32
CA LEU A 103 -9.93 -15.41 6.56
C LEU A 103 -10.79 -14.72 7.64
N ALA A 104 -10.61 -13.41 7.83
CA ALA A 104 -11.37 -12.65 8.81
C ALA A 104 -12.86 -12.61 8.45
N THR A 105 -13.20 -12.40 7.18
CA THR A 105 -14.59 -12.39 6.71
C THR A 105 -15.24 -13.76 6.87
N ARG A 106 -14.52 -14.84 6.54
CA ARG A 106 -14.98 -16.22 6.75
C ARG A 106 -15.24 -16.51 8.24
N ALA A 107 -14.33 -16.13 9.12
CA ALA A 107 -14.49 -16.31 10.56
C ALA A 107 -15.66 -15.51 11.13
N PHE A 108 -15.84 -14.27 10.65
CA PHE A 108 -16.96 -13.42 11.03
C PHE A 108 -18.31 -14.04 10.68
N PHE A 109 -18.50 -14.52 9.45
CA PHE A 109 -19.78 -15.10 9.03
C PHE A 109 -20.04 -16.52 9.54
N ARG A 110 -19.01 -17.32 9.81
CA ARG A 110 -19.19 -18.71 10.26
C ARG A 110 -19.31 -18.88 11.77
N GLN A 111 -18.64 -18.04 12.54
CA GLN A 111 -18.48 -18.28 13.98
C GLN A 111 -18.77 -17.03 14.82
N GLY A 112 -19.04 -15.87 14.18
CA GLY A 112 -19.13 -14.59 14.89
C GLY A 112 -17.83 -14.20 15.60
N GLN A 113 -16.71 -14.85 15.25
CA GLN A 113 -15.45 -14.73 15.98
C GLN A 113 -14.62 -13.57 15.48
N ALA A 114 -13.94 -12.90 16.40
CA ALA A 114 -12.96 -11.87 16.10
C ALA A 114 -11.63 -12.50 15.70
N TYR A 115 -11.47 -12.80 14.41
CA TYR A 115 -10.27 -13.44 13.84
C TYR A 115 -8.96 -12.79 14.31
N PHE A 116 -8.88 -11.46 14.28
CA PHE A 116 -7.66 -10.75 14.66
C PHE A 116 -7.34 -10.90 16.15
N GLN A 117 -8.35 -11.09 17.02
CA GLN A 117 -8.12 -11.36 18.45
C GLN A 117 -7.57 -12.75 18.72
N GLN A 118 -7.90 -13.73 17.88
CA GLN A 118 -7.37 -15.08 18.02
C GLN A 118 -5.95 -15.19 17.48
N HIS A 119 -5.60 -14.33 16.53
CA HIS A 119 -4.30 -14.30 15.89
C HIS A 119 -3.58 -12.97 16.13
N ARG A 120 -3.48 -12.55 17.40
CA ARG A 120 -2.86 -11.26 17.78
C ARG A 120 -1.43 -11.12 17.27
N GLY A 121 -0.62 -12.17 17.38
CA GLY A 121 0.77 -12.16 16.90
C GLY A 121 0.87 -11.86 15.41
N LEU A 122 0.09 -12.58 14.59
CA LEU A 122 0.04 -12.34 13.13
C LEU A 122 -0.53 -10.95 12.81
N SER A 123 -1.53 -10.49 13.57
CA SER A 123 -2.14 -9.17 13.38
C SER A 123 -1.14 -8.04 13.64
N TYR A 124 -0.36 -8.13 14.73
CA TYR A 124 0.68 -7.14 15.02
C TYR A 124 1.84 -7.21 14.02
N LEU A 125 2.28 -8.41 13.64
CA LEU A 125 3.30 -8.57 12.61
C LEU A 125 2.85 -7.92 11.30
N PHE A 126 1.61 -8.17 10.87
CA PHE A 126 1.04 -7.55 9.68
C PHE A 126 1.00 -6.02 9.81
N ILE A 127 0.53 -5.47 10.94
CA ILE A 127 0.49 -4.02 11.17
C ILE A 127 1.89 -3.41 11.07
N ILE A 128 2.90 -4.02 11.71
CA ILE A 128 4.27 -3.51 11.69
C ILE A 128 4.81 -3.49 10.26
N LEU A 129 4.70 -4.61 9.54
CA LEU A 129 5.17 -4.69 8.16
C LEU A 129 4.40 -3.75 7.23
N TRP A 130 3.09 -3.57 7.45
CA TRP A 130 2.26 -2.62 6.73
C TRP A 130 2.78 -1.19 6.91
N LEU A 131 3.01 -0.78 8.15
CA LEU A 131 3.53 0.55 8.47
C LEU A 131 4.94 0.79 7.90
N ILE A 132 5.79 -0.23 7.91
CA ILE A 132 7.12 -0.16 7.26
C ILE A 132 6.95 0.03 5.74
N SER A 133 6.04 -0.71 5.12
CA SER A 133 5.74 -0.60 3.69
C SER A 133 5.30 0.82 3.32
N VAL A 134 4.29 1.34 4.01
CA VAL A 134 3.75 2.69 3.78
C VAL A 134 4.80 3.75 4.07
N GLY A 135 5.51 3.63 5.19
CA GLY A 135 6.58 4.57 5.55
C GLY A 135 7.69 4.61 4.50
N SER A 136 8.06 3.46 3.92
CA SER A 136 9.05 3.43 2.84
C SER A 136 8.53 4.06 1.53
N GLY A 137 7.22 3.96 1.24
CA GLY A 137 6.58 4.65 0.11
C GLY A 137 6.57 6.16 0.26
N GLU A 138 6.22 6.66 1.45
CA GLU A 138 6.26 8.09 1.78
C GLU A 138 7.69 8.65 1.71
N ILE A 139 8.69 7.90 2.18
CA ILE A 139 10.10 8.29 2.06
C ILE A 139 10.50 8.41 0.58
N LEU A 140 10.13 7.44 -0.27
CA LEU A 140 10.37 7.52 -1.71
C LEU A 140 9.74 8.76 -2.33
N TYR A 141 8.49 9.04 -1.98
CA TYR A 141 7.77 10.24 -2.43
C TYR A 141 8.53 11.52 -2.04
N LEU A 142 8.90 11.67 -0.77
CA LEU A 142 9.59 12.87 -0.27
C LEU A 142 10.96 13.06 -0.91
N VAL A 143 11.74 11.99 -1.05
CA VAL A 143 13.06 12.04 -1.68
C VAL A 143 12.95 12.48 -3.13
N VAL A 144 12.06 11.84 -3.91
CA VAL A 144 11.90 12.16 -5.33
C VAL A 144 11.31 13.55 -5.52
N TRP A 145 10.35 13.95 -4.68
CA TRP A 145 9.79 15.30 -4.69
C TRP A 145 10.88 16.34 -4.44
N HIS A 146 11.72 16.15 -3.41
CA HIS A 146 12.81 17.07 -3.10
C HIS A 146 13.83 17.18 -4.25
N LEU A 147 14.21 16.05 -4.85
CA LEU A 147 15.12 16.01 -6.00
C LEU A 147 14.53 16.66 -7.26
N SER A 148 13.21 16.73 -7.39
CA SER A 148 12.52 17.35 -8.53
C SER A 148 12.28 18.86 -8.38
N ALA A 149 12.39 19.38 -7.17
CA ALA A 149 12.13 20.79 -6.83
C ALA A 149 13.41 21.65 -6.79
N GLY A 150 14.59 21.03 -6.83
CA GLY A 150 15.90 21.69 -6.96
C GLY A 150 16.42 21.61 -8.39
#